data_AF-A0A527ZSJ8-F1
#
_entry.id   AF-A0A527ZSJ8-F1
#
_cell.length_a   1.000
_cell.length_b   1.000
_cell.length_c   1.000
_cell.angle_alpha   90.00
_cell.angle_beta   90.00
_cell.angle_gamma   90.00
#
_symmetry.space_group_name_H-M   'P 1'
#
loop_
_entity.id
_entity.type
_entity.pdbx_description
1 polymer ?
#
loop_
_entity_poly.entity_id
_entity_poly.type
_entity_poly.pdbx_seq_one_letter_code
_entity_poly.pdbx_strand_id
1 'polypeptide(L)' 'MRKSFDAARVEAKLGEEVTPHIMRHTRATWLMQRRVPIWDAAGSLGMTVKQMETTYGHHHPDFQQAAADAY' A
#
# COMPACT_ATOMS: atom_id res chain seq x y z
N MET A 1 13.20 -9.09 -16.36
CA MET A 1 12.67 -9.31 -15.01
C MET A 1 11.17 -9.66 -14.95
N ARG A 2 10.47 -9.92 -16.07
CA ARG A 2 9.04 -10.34 -16.05
C ARG A 2 8.84 -11.85 -15.83
N LYS A 3 9.65 -12.67 -16.50
CA LYS A 3 9.52 -14.15 -16.50
C LYS A 3 9.44 -14.81 -15.11
N SER A 4 10.25 -14.35 -14.15
CA SER A 4 10.26 -14.92 -12.80
C SER A 4 9.02 -14.57 -11.99
N PHE A 5 8.51 -13.34 -12.13
CA PHE A 5 7.26 -12.93 -11.48
C PHE A 5 6.06 -13.66 -12.08
N ASP A 6 6.01 -13.77 -13.42
CA ASP A 6 4.92 -14.46 -14.12
C ASP A 6 4.84 -15.94 -13.70
N ALA A 7 6.00 -16.61 -13.58
CA ALA A 7 6.06 -17.99 -13.08
C ALA A 7 5.55 -18.10 -11.64
N ALA A 8 5.98 -17.20 -10.74
CA ALA A 8 5.52 -17.19 -9.35
C ALA A 8 4.02 -16.91 -9.23
N ARG A 9 3.48 -16.01 -10.07
CA ARG A 9 2.03 -15.70 -10.14
C ARG A 9 1.22 -16.93 -10.54
N VAL A 10 1.67 -17.63 -11.58
CA VAL A 10 1.01 -18.86 -12.06
C VAL A 10 1.08 -19.97 -11.00
N GLU A 11 2.23 -20.17 -10.37
CA GLU A 11 2.40 -21.15 -9.28
C GLU A 11 1.48 -20.84 -8.09
N ALA A 12 1.35 -19.55 -7.75
CA ALA A 12 0.42 -19.08 -6.72
C ALA A 12 -1.06 -19.11 -7.14
N LYS A 13 -1.38 -19.54 -8.37
CA LYS A 13 -2.73 -19.60 -8.95
C LYS A 13 -3.45 -18.25 -8.95
N LEU A 14 -2.71 -17.17 -9.19
CA LEU A 14 -3.24 -15.80 -9.24
C LEU A 14 -3.57 -15.39 -10.68
N GLY A 15 -4.60 -14.57 -10.86
CA GLY A 15 -5.03 -14.07 -12.17
C GLY A 15 -4.05 -13.07 -12.78
N GLU A 16 -4.24 -12.72 -14.06
CA GLU A 16 -3.32 -11.85 -14.82
C GLU A 16 -3.35 -10.40 -14.33
N GLU A 17 -4.42 -10.01 -13.65
CA GLU A 17 -4.54 -8.72 -12.98
C GLU A 17 -3.47 -8.53 -11.90
N VAL A 18 -2.95 -9.61 -11.31
CA VAL A 18 -1.88 -9.54 -10.31
C VAL A 18 -0.55 -9.22 -10.99
N THR A 19 -0.22 -7.93 -10.99
CA THR A 19 1.02 -7.39 -11.52
C THR A 19 1.97 -6.94 -10.40
N PRO A 20 3.28 -6.73 -10.68
CA PRO A 20 4.19 -6.14 -9.69
C PRO A 20 3.72 -4.78 -9.16
N HIS A 21 2.95 -4.04 -9.96
CA HIS A 21 2.36 -2.78 -9.53
C HIS A 21 1.33 -2.97 -8.40
N ILE A 22 0.51 -4.03 -8.44
CA ILE A 22 -0.40 -4.37 -7.34
C ILE A 22 0.37 -4.66 -6.05
N MET A 23 1.52 -5.32 -6.13
CA MET A 23 2.34 -5.57 -4.93
C MET A 23 2.82 -4.27 -4.26
N ARG A 24 3.08 -3.21 -5.05
CA ARG A 24 3.37 -1.87 -4.53
C ARG A 24 2.17 -1.29 -3.78
N HIS A 25 0.96 -1.42 -4.31
CA HIS A 25 -0.30 -1.03 -3.63
C HIS A 25 -0.48 -1.80 -2.31
N THR A 26 -0.33 -3.13 -2.35
CA THR A 26 -0.44 -3.99 -1.16
C THR A 26 0.55 -3.55 -0.07
N ARG A 27 1.81 -3.29 -0.43
CA ARG A 27 2.82 -2.80 0.53
C ARG A 27 2.43 -1.44 1.11
N ALA A 28 1.92 -0.52 0.29
CA ALA A 28 1.49 0.80 0.76
C ALA A 28 0.37 0.70 1.81
N THR A 29 -0.67 -0.08 1.53
CA THR A 29 -1.75 -0.38 2.48
C THR A 29 -1.21 -0.96 3.79
N TRP A 30 -0.31 -1.93 3.72
CA TRP A 30 0.29 -2.57 4.89
C TRP A 30 1.13 -1.63 5.76
N LEU A 31 1.82 -0.67 5.16
CA LEU A 31 2.59 0.33 5.89
C LEU A 31 1.67 1.27 6.68
N MET A 32 0.55 1.69 6.08
CA MET A 32 -0.45 2.52 6.77
C MET A 32 -1.11 1.76 7.91
N GLN A 33 -1.55 0.52 7.68
CA GLN A 33 -2.15 -0.33 8.72
C GLN A 33 -1.20 -0.57 9.90
N ARG A 34 0.11 -0.60 9.66
CA ARG A 34 1.14 -0.78 10.70
C ARG A 34 1.57 0.53 11.36
N ARG A 35 0.89 1.65 11.09
CA ARG A 35 1.22 2.98 11.64
C ARG A 35 2.67 3.42 11.35
N VAL A 36 3.22 3.01 10.21
CA VAL A 36 4.53 3.51 9.76
C VAL A 36 4.39 5.00 9.43
N PRO A 37 5.33 5.86 9.87
CA PRO A 37 5.27 7.28 9.55
C PRO A 37 5.11 7.51 8.05
N ILE A 38 4.20 8.40 7.66
CA ILE A 38 3.81 8.58 6.25
C ILE A 38 4.99 9.01 5.36
N TRP A 39 5.94 9.76 5.92
CA TRP A 39 7.17 10.15 5.25
C TRP A 39 8.04 8.94 4.90
N ASP A 40 8.26 8.03 5.86
CA ASP A 40 9.04 6.81 5.67
C ASP A 40 8.34 5.83 4.73
N ALA A 41 7.02 5.71 4.85
CA ALA A 41 6.23 4.86 3.97
C ALA A 41 6.32 5.33 2.51
N ALA A 42 6.06 6.62 2.27
CA ALA A 42 6.12 7.24 0.95
C ALA A 42 7.54 7.19 0.35
N GLY A 43 8.55 7.55 1.15
CA GLY A 43 9.96 7.52 0.77
C GLY A 43 10.44 6.12 0.40
N SER A 44 10.09 5.10 1.20
CA SER A 44 10.46 3.70 0.92
C SER A 44 9.83 3.13 -0.35
N LEU A 45 8.72 3.72 -0.81
CA LEU A 45 8.11 3.38 -2.09
C LEU A 45 8.58 4.33 -3.20
N GLY A 46 9.24 5.45 -2.92
CA GLY A 46 9.55 6.44 -3.97
C GLY A 46 8.27 7.05 -4.55
N MET A 47 7.32 7.40 -3.68
CA MET A 47 6.18 8.26 -4.01
C MET A 47 6.19 9.49 -3.11
N THR A 48 5.44 10.51 -3.49
CA THR A 48 5.24 11.68 -2.64
C THR A 48 4.35 11.35 -1.44
N VAL A 49 4.51 12.08 -0.34
CA VAL A 49 3.59 11.98 0.83
C VAL A 49 2.14 12.24 0.39
N LYS A 50 1.92 13.22 -0.49
CA LYS A 50 0.58 13.52 -1.02
C LYS A 50 -0.06 12.32 -1.72
N GLN A 51 0.69 11.60 -2.54
CA GLN A 51 0.21 10.37 -3.18
C GLN A 51 -0.12 9.29 -2.16
N MET A 52 0.75 9.11 -1.16
CA MET A 52 0.54 8.15 -0.07
C MET A 52 -0.73 8.45 0.73
N GLU A 53 -0.89 9.71 1.12
CA GLU A 53 -2.04 10.21 1.89
C GLU A 53 -3.35 10.06 1.10
N THR A 54 -3.39 10.58 -0.12
CA THR A 54 -4.60 10.59 -0.95
C THR A 54 -5.05 9.17 -1.33
N THR A 55 -4.10 8.27 -1.57
CA THR A 55 -4.40 6.92 -2.09
C THR A 55 -4.57 5.89 -0.98
N TYR A 56 -3.80 5.96 0.10
CA TYR A 56 -3.75 4.90 1.11
C TYR A 56 -3.96 5.40 2.55
N GLY A 57 -4.01 6.72 2.80
CA GLY A 57 -4.13 7.27 4.15
C GLY A 57 -5.37 6.78 4.91
N HIS A 58 -6.45 6.49 4.20
CA HIS A 58 -7.68 5.93 4.76
C HIS A 58 -7.54 4.50 5.33
N HIS A 59 -6.43 3.82 5.05
CA HIS A 59 -6.09 2.53 5.66
C HIS A 59 -5.37 2.67 7.01
N HIS A 60 -5.02 3.88 7.43
CA HIS A 60 -4.42 4.09 8.75
C HIS A 60 -5.43 3.71 9.85
N PRO A 61 -5.04 2.96 10.88
CA PRO A 61 -5.98 2.53 11.93
C PRO A 61 -6.68 3.68 12.65
N ASP A 62 -5.99 4.82 12.75
CA ASP A 62 -6.49 6.00 13.46
C ASP A 62 -7.16 7.01 12.49
N PHE A 63 -7.41 6.60 11.23
CA PHE A 63 -8.06 7.45 10.23
C PHE A 63 -9.45 7.88 10.73
N GLN A 64 -9.68 9.20 10.75
CA GLN A 64 -10.91 9.83 11.24
C GLN A 64 -11.25 9.61 12.72
N GLN A 65 -10.47 8.84 13.49
CA GLN A 65 -10.75 8.56 14.91
C GLN A 65 -10.87 9.85 15.73
N ALA A 66 -9.86 10.72 15.67
CA ALA A 66 -9.88 12.00 16.37
C ALA A 66 -11.02 12.94 15.89
N ALA A 67 -11.44 12.81 14.64
CA ALA A 67 -12.57 13.59 14.11
C ALA A 67 -13.90 13.05 14.65
N ALA A 68 -14.04 11.73 14.80
CA ALA A 68 -15.21 11.08 15.38
C ALA A 68 -15.32 11.35 16.89
N ASP A 69 -14.20 11.35 17.62
CA ASP A 69 -14.18 11.54 19.08
C ASP A 69 -14.42 13.00 19.52
N ALA A 70 -14.52 13.93 18.56
CA ALA A 70 -14.65 15.36 18.85
C ALA A 70 -16.10 15.82 19.14
N TYR A 71 -17.09 14.93 19.01
CA TYR A 71 -18.52 15.18 19.25
C TYR A 71 -19.22 13.94 19.79
#